data_AF-A0A8C7ZG05-F1
#
_entry.id   AF-A0A8C7ZG05-F1
#
_cell.length_a   1.000
_cell.length_b   1.000
_cell.length_c   1.000
_cell.angle_alpha   90.00
_cell.angle_beta   90.00
_cell.angle_gamma   90.00
#
_symmetry.space_group_name_H-M   'P 1'
#
loop_
_entity.id
_entity.type
_entity.pdbx_description
1 polymer ?
#
loop_
_entity_poly.entity_id
_entity_poly.type
_entity_poly.pdbx_seq_one_letter_code
_entity_poly.pdbx_strand_id
1 'polypeptide(L)'
;MFPLHCFVLGSLLFQAGCYFSEEKSPEESRMQPPTVVVAIIARNAAHALPYYLGALERLNYPKDRISVWAATDHNVDNTTAILREWLTVMQKYYHYVEWRPMDQPASYAGELGPKHWPNSRYEYVMKLKQAALNFARKRWADYILYADTDNILTNPDTLQLMIAENKSVIAPMLDSQGAYSNFWCGITPQGYYRRTAEYFPTRHRHRLGCFPVPMVHSTVLLNLRKEGMKKLAFYPPHKDYSWPYDDIIVFAFSCRANTQPHNEFCLAHKQRKLSQLLSINCIHCCLNACWKHIFFEHRELQIGIISSTYPQNLCLNCIFRKFFLSCSEEYKSHFLNRNLQAFSTRPLLVEPCHYAGDPQWVSDTETSTLWDNDAVRTDWRGSHKTLKGAGPAPDMLSVGYRDEL
;
A
#
# COMPACT_ATOMS: atom_id res chain seq x y z
N MET A 1 -77.91 48.81 28.81
CA MET A 1 -77.82 47.46 28.22
C MET A 1 -77.40 47.60 26.77
N PHE A 2 -76.13 47.32 26.46
CA PHE A 2 -75.60 47.21 25.09
C PHE A 2 -75.07 45.79 24.93
N PRO A 3 -75.51 45.01 23.93
CA PRO A 3 -74.98 43.67 23.73
C PRO A 3 -73.74 43.71 22.85
N LEU A 4 -72.77 42.91 23.29
CA LEU A 4 -71.55 42.52 22.61
C LEU A 4 -71.89 41.77 21.31
N HIS A 5 -71.39 42.21 20.16
CA HIS A 5 -71.28 41.37 18.96
C HIS A 5 -69.81 41.31 18.53
N CYS A 6 -69.14 40.24 18.95
CA CYS A 6 -67.83 39.84 18.46
C CYS A 6 -67.97 39.35 17.01
N PHE A 7 -67.44 40.12 16.07
CA PHE A 7 -67.17 39.64 14.71
C PHE A 7 -65.97 38.69 14.75
N VAL A 8 -66.23 37.39 14.60
CA VAL A 8 -65.19 36.38 14.36
C VAL A 8 -64.85 36.43 12.87
N LEU A 9 -63.71 37.03 12.52
CA LEU A 9 -63.09 36.92 11.21
C LEU A 9 -62.53 35.49 11.05
N GLY A 10 -63.35 34.60 10.49
CA GLY A 10 -62.91 33.29 10.04
C GLY A 10 -61.99 33.42 8.83
N SER A 11 -60.69 33.42 9.08
CA SER A 11 -59.68 33.23 8.03
C SER A 11 -59.76 31.78 7.55
N LEU A 12 -60.45 31.58 6.42
CA LEU A 12 -60.40 30.35 5.64
C LEU A 12 -58.99 30.22 5.05
N LEU A 13 -58.08 29.63 5.83
CA LEU A 13 -56.86 29.03 5.30
C LEU A 13 -57.29 27.83 4.45
N PHE A 14 -57.43 28.04 3.14
CA PHE A 14 -57.42 26.95 2.18
C PHE A 14 -56.07 26.24 2.32
N GLN A 15 -56.06 25.16 3.09
CA GLN A 15 -54.97 24.21 3.09
C GLN A 15 -55.04 23.50 1.74
N ALA A 16 -54.34 24.06 0.75
CA ALA A 16 -54.05 23.36 -0.48
C ALA A 16 -53.25 22.12 -0.09
N GLY A 17 -53.95 21.00 0.11
CA GLY A 17 -53.35 19.69 0.19
C GLY A 17 -52.70 19.44 -1.16
N CYS A 18 -51.41 19.76 -1.27
CA CYS A 18 -50.61 19.36 -2.41
C CYS A 18 -50.73 17.85 -2.55
N TYR A 19 -51.44 17.44 -3.59
CA TYR A 19 -51.56 16.06 -4.03
C TYR A 19 -50.23 15.67 -4.70
N PHE A 20 -49.14 15.68 -3.94
CA PHE A 20 -47.93 14.97 -4.34
C PHE A 20 -48.01 13.61 -3.66
N SER A 21 -48.56 12.64 -4.39
CA SER A 21 -48.36 11.23 -4.06
C SER A 21 -46.85 11.07 -3.91
N GLU A 22 -46.35 10.62 -2.74
CA GLU A 22 -44.92 10.40 -2.49
C GLU A 22 -44.42 9.35 -3.49
N GLU A 23 -44.05 9.83 -4.67
CA GLU A 23 -43.41 9.04 -5.71
C GLU A 23 -42.07 8.63 -5.11
N LYS A 24 -41.95 7.34 -4.77
CA LYS A 24 -40.72 6.78 -4.21
C LYS A 24 -39.61 7.06 -5.21
N SER A 25 -38.76 8.04 -4.91
CA SER A 25 -37.63 8.37 -5.75
C SER A 25 -36.76 7.11 -5.89
N PRO A 26 -36.47 6.66 -7.11
CA PRO A 26 -35.62 5.50 -7.31
C PRO A 26 -34.26 5.75 -6.67
N GLU A 27 -33.61 4.69 -6.15
CA GLU A 27 -32.29 4.83 -5.54
C GLU A 27 -31.29 5.39 -6.56
N GLU A 28 -30.65 6.50 -6.22
CA GLU A 28 -29.65 7.15 -7.06
C GLU A 28 -28.40 6.28 -7.25
N SER A 29 -27.78 6.38 -8.42
CA SER A 29 -26.53 5.68 -8.72
C SER A 29 -25.38 6.16 -7.82
N ARG A 30 -24.37 5.33 -7.62
CA ARG A 30 -23.20 5.68 -6.80
C ARG A 30 -22.39 6.83 -7.43
N MET A 31 -21.90 7.72 -6.57
CA MET A 31 -20.97 8.78 -6.97
C MET A 31 -19.66 8.19 -7.50
N GLN A 32 -19.15 8.81 -8.57
CA GLN A 32 -17.80 8.53 -9.04
C GLN A 32 -16.75 9.00 -8.02
N PRO A 33 -15.63 8.27 -7.86
CA PRO A 33 -14.59 8.67 -6.94
C PRO A 33 -13.88 9.95 -7.44
N PRO A 34 -13.29 10.77 -6.55
CA PRO A 34 -12.68 12.05 -6.92
C PRO A 34 -11.51 11.90 -7.92
N THR A 35 -11.16 12.96 -8.64
CA THR A 35 -9.99 12.93 -9.53
C THR A 35 -8.69 13.01 -8.75
N VAL A 36 -7.67 12.25 -9.17
CA VAL A 36 -6.38 12.20 -8.47
C VAL A 36 -5.24 12.43 -9.46
N VAL A 37 -4.28 13.27 -9.08
CA VAL A 37 -2.98 13.31 -9.75
C VAL A 37 -1.99 12.48 -8.96
N VAL A 38 -1.27 11.56 -9.59
CA VAL A 38 -0.12 10.86 -8.98
C VAL A 38 1.16 11.51 -9.50
N ALA A 39 1.94 12.09 -8.60
CA ALA A 39 3.22 12.72 -8.90
C ALA A 39 4.38 11.75 -8.62
N ILE A 40 5.12 11.42 -9.66
CA ILE A 40 6.28 10.52 -9.64
C ILE A 40 7.52 11.36 -9.96
N ILE A 41 8.45 11.46 -9.02
CA ILE A 41 9.76 12.10 -9.24
C ILE A 41 10.81 11.03 -9.01
N ALA A 42 11.54 10.66 -10.06
CA ALA A 42 12.43 9.51 -10.04
C ALA A 42 13.89 9.91 -10.28
N ARG A 43 14.75 9.51 -9.34
CA ARG A 43 16.22 9.62 -9.43
C ARG A 43 16.90 8.31 -9.03
N ASN A 44 17.62 7.68 -9.95
CA ASN A 44 18.39 6.44 -9.75
C ASN A 44 17.58 5.33 -9.05
N ALA A 45 16.35 5.14 -9.51
CA ALA A 45 15.35 4.24 -8.94
C ALA A 45 15.08 3.00 -9.82
N ALA A 46 15.95 2.68 -10.78
CA ALA A 46 15.71 1.57 -11.71
C ALA A 46 15.45 0.23 -11.00
N HIS A 47 16.10 0.02 -9.86
CA HIS A 47 15.97 -1.17 -9.02
C HIS A 47 14.60 -1.28 -8.31
N ALA A 48 13.93 -0.17 -8.03
CA ALA A 48 12.67 -0.12 -7.28
C ALA A 48 11.44 0.08 -8.18
N LEU A 49 11.62 0.73 -9.34
CA LEU A 49 10.54 1.11 -10.25
C LEU A 49 9.60 -0.04 -10.64
N PRO A 50 10.05 -1.27 -11.00
CA PRO A 50 9.13 -2.34 -11.36
C PRO A 50 8.12 -2.68 -10.25
N TYR A 51 8.59 -2.71 -8.99
CA TYR A 51 7.75 -2.98 -7.84
C TYR A 51 6.79 -1.81 -7.56
N TYR A 52 7.29 -0.59 -7.67
CA TYR A 52 6.54 0.63 -7.43
C TYR A 52 5.42 0.82 -8.45
N LEU A 53 5.74 0.66 -9.74
CA LEU A 53 4.80 0.81 -10.85
C LEU A 53 3.75 -0.31 -10.81
N GLY A 54 4.15 -1.55 -10.54
CA GLY A 54 3.20 -2.64 -10.32
C GLY A 54 2.27 -2.40 -9.13
N ALA A 55 2.74 -1.75 -8.05
CA ALA A 55 1.88 -1.36 -6.93
C ALA A 55 0.88 -0.26 -7.32
N LEU A 56 1.31 0.75 -8.11
CA LEU A 56 0.41 1.79 -8.64
C LEU A 56 -0.68 1.21 -9.57
N GLU A 57 -0.33 0.23 -10.40
CA GLU A 57 -1.26 -0.51 -11.23
C GLU A 57 -2.30 -1.27 -10.40
N ARG A 58 -1.89 -1.88 -9.29
CA ARG A 58 -2.79 -2.62 -8.39
C ARG A 58 -3.66 -1.76 -7.48
N LEU A 59 -3.43 -0.44 -7.39
CA LEU A 59 -4.31 0.44 -6.63
C LEU A 59 -5.76 0.24 -7.07
N ASN A 60 -6.61 -0.10 -6.12
CA ASN A 60 -8.05 -0.27 -6.32
C ASN A 60 -8.67 1.11 -6.49
N TYR A 61 -8.51 1.70 -7.67
CA TYR A 61 -9.01 3.03 -8.00
C TYR A 61 -9.14 3.11 -9.52
N PRO A 62 -10.24 3.69 -10.06
CA PRO A 62 -10.42 3.77 -11.50
C PRO A 62 -9.28 4.55 -12.16
N LYS A 63 -8.57 3.93 -13.11
CA LYS A 63 -7.38 4.53 -13.73
C LYS A 63 -7.73 5.75 -14.58
N ASP A 64 -8.91 5.76 -15.18
CA ASP A 64 -9.52 6.89 -15.90
C ASP A 64 -9.84 8.09 -14.99
N ARG A 65 -9.77 7.93 -13.66
CA ARG A 65 -9.87 9.01 -12.66
C ARG A 65 -8.51 9.46 -12.13
N ILE A 66 -7.41 8.86 -12.62
CA ILE A 66 -6.05 9.18 -12.23
C ILE A 66 -5.31 9.82 -13.42
N SER A 67 -4.70 10.98 -13.20
CA SER A 67 -3.66 11.51 -14.09
C SER A 67 -2.29 11.27 -13.49
N VAL A 68 -1.32 10.86 -14.29
CA VAL A 68 0.06 10.68 -13.85
C VAL A 68 0.89 11.89 -14.27
N TRP A 69 1.63 12.46 -13.34
CA TRP A 69 2.64 13.47 -13.60
C TRP A 69 4.00 12.87 -13.23
N ALA A 70 4.88 12.68 -14.21
CA ALA A 70 6.14 12.00 -14.01
C ALA A 70 7.32 12.86 -14.47
N ALA A 71 8.34 12.98 -13.63
CA ALA A 71 9.59 13.67 -13.92
C ALA A 71 10.79 12.83 -13.51
N THR A 72 11.88 12.93 -14.29
CA THR A 72 13.17 12.36 -13.91
C THR A 72 14.14 13.45 -13.47
N ASP A 73 15.08 13.08 -12.60
CA ASP A 73 16.04 14.00 -11.99
C ASP A 73 17.44 13.38 -12.01
N HIS A 74 18.33 13.86 -12.89
CA HIS A 74 19.76 13.52 -12.90
C HIS A 74 20.04 12.00 -12.73
N ASN A 75 19.50 11.19 -13.64
CA ASN A 75 19.66 9.74 -13.65
C ASN A 75 20.98 9.31 -14.31
N VAL A 76 21.68 8.36 -13.70
CA VAL A 76 22.81 7.62 -14.29
C VAL A 76 22.44 6.18 -14.65
N ASP A 77 21.36 5.65 -14.08
CA ASP A 77 20.86 4.29 -14.33
C ASP A 77 19.70 4.27 -15.34
N ASN A 78 19.06 3.11 -15.48
CA ASN A 78 17.98 2.91 -16.45
C ASN A 78 16.61 3.50 -16.04
N THR A 79 16.55 4.34 -15.00
CA THR A 79 15.30 4.91 -14.46
C THR A 79 14.47 5.60 -15.53
N THR A 80 15.09 6.45 -16.35
CA THR A 80 14.37 7.21 -17.39
C THR A 80 13.75 6.29 -18.44
N ALA A 81 14.43 5.22 -18.85
CA ALA A 81 13.91 4.31 -19.86
C ALA A 81 12.75 3.46 -19.33
N ILE A 82 12.90 2.88 -18.13
CA ILE A 82 11.86 2.06 -17.48
C ILE A 82 10.58 2.88 -17.30
N LEU A 83 10.72 4.11 -16.78
CA LEU A 83 9.57 4.97 -16.54
C LEU A 83 8.91 5.40 -17.85
N ARG A 84 9.69 5.75 -18.88
CA ARG A 84 9.17 6.11 -20.21
C ARG A 84 8.39 4.96 -20.86
N GLU A 85 8.91 3.74 -20.79
CA GLU A 85 8.24 2.56 -21.34
C GLU A 85 6.89 2.33 -20.67
N TRP A 86 6.88 2.33 -19.33
CA TRP A 86 5.65 2.17 -18.55
C TRP A 86 4.62 3.27 -18.89
N LEU A 87 5.04 4.54 -18.90
CA LEU A 87 4.15 5.67 -19.23
C LEU A 87 3.57 5.53 -20.64
N THR A 88 4.36 5.05 -21.60
CA THR A 88 3.94 4.84 -22.99
C THR A 88 2.86 3.75 -23.09
N VAL A 89 3.00 2.67 -22.33
CA VAL A 89 2.00 1.58 -22.31
C VAL A 89 0.75 1.99 -21.54
N MET A 90 0.92 2.70 -20.43
CA MET A 90 -0.14 3.00 -19.48
C MET A 90 -0.98 4.24 -19.81
N GLN A 91 -0.49 5.12 -20.69
CA GLN A 91 -1.24 6.31 -21.12
C GLN A 91 -2.66 6.04 -21.62
N LYS A 92 -2.93 4.83 -22.14
CA LYS A 92 -4.26 4.43 -22.64
C LYS A 92 -5.26 4.07 -21.53
N TYR A 93 -4.78 3.79 -20.31
CA TYR A 93 -5.62 3.42 -19.17
C TYR A 93 -5.82 4.58 -18.19
N TYR A 94 -4.79 5.41 -18.01
CA TYR A 94 -4.87 6.59 -17.16
C TYR A 94 -5.57 7.75 -17.87
N HIS A 95 -6.21 8.63 -17.10
CA HIS A 95 -6.89 9.82 -17.65
C HIS A 95 -5.96 10.68 -18.52
N TYR A 96 -4.73 10.88 -18.02
CA TYR A 96 -3.72 11.68 -18.67
C TYR A 96 -2.34 11.32 -18.12
N VAL A 97 -1.31 11.46 -18.96
CA VAL A 97 0.09 11.32 -18.57
C VAL A 97 0.87 12.55 -18.99
N GLU A 98 1.48 13.23 -18.02
CA GLU A 98 2.47 14.28 -18.24
C GLU A 98 3.87 13.70 -18.02
N TRP A 99 4.72 13.78 -19.04
CA TRP A 99 6.10 13.28 -18.99
C TRP A 99 7.11 14.42 -19.08
N ARG A 100 8.04 14.48 -18.12
CA ARG A 100 9.09 15.51 -18.03
C ARG A 100 10.47 14.87 -17.84
N PRO A 101 11.10 14.39 -18.92
CA PRO A 101 12.41 13.77 -18.82
C PRO A 101 13.49 14.82 -18.57
N MET A 102 14.53 14.40 -17.86
CA MET A 102 15.82 15.06 -17.76
C MET A 102 16.92 14.04 -18.04
N ASP A 103 17.56 14.18 -19.20
CA ASP A 103 18.68 13.32 -19.59
C ASP A 103 20.03 13.90 -19.16
N GLN A 104 20.13 15.23 -19.07
CA GLN A 104 21.34 15.94 -18.65
C GLN A 104 21.02 17.17 -17.78
N PRO A 105 21.90 17.54 -16.84
CA PRO A 105 23.11 16.80 -16.45
C PRO A 105 22.77 15.52 -15.66
N ALA A 106 23.71 14.58 -15.57
CA ALA A 106 23.53 13.32 -14.81
C ALA A 106 23.80 13.45 -13.30
N SER A 107 24.32 14.61 -12.87
CA SER A 107 24.71 14.91 -11.49
C SER A 107 24.58 16.40 -11.19
N TYR A 108 24.35 16.76 -9.93
CA TYR A 108 24.42 18.16 -9.49
C TYR A 108 25.88 18.62 -9.36
N ALA A 109 26.13 19.90 -9.66
CA ALA A 109 27.44 20.50 -9.44
C ALA A 109 27.88 20.36 -7.98
N GLY A 110 29.07 19.80 -7.75
CA GLY A 110 29.63 19.59 -6.41
C GLY A 110 29.00 18.43 -5.62
N GLU A 111 28.19 17.57 -6.25
CA GLU A 111 27.69 16.40 -5.55
C GLU A 111 28.78 15.35 -5.31
N LEU A 112 28.84 14.77 -4.11
CA LEU A 112 29.80 13.73 -3.75
C LEU A 112 29.33 12.32 -4.18
N GLY A 113 28.06 12.19 -4.55
CA GLY A 113 27.45 10.95 -5.00
C GLY A 113 25.93 10.98 -4.95
N PRO A 114 25.25 9.89 -5.37
CA PRO A 114 23.79 9.85 -5.53
C PRO A 114 22.99 10.09 -4.25
N LYS A 115 23.58 9.82 -3.08
CA LYS A 115 22.96 10.05 -1.76
C LYS A 115 23.24 11.43 -1.17
N HIS A 116 24.09 12.24 -1.81
CA HIS A 116 24.35 13.61 -1.36
C HIS A 116 23.19 14.52 -1.75
N TRP A 117 22.78 15.40 -0.83
CA TRP A 117 21.71 16.38 -1.02
C TRP A 117 22.24 17.81 -0.90
N PRO A 118 22.86 18.34 -1.98
CA PRO A 118 23.23 19.76 -2.01
C PRO A 118 21.97 20.65 -2.07
N ASN A 119 22.07 21.91 -1.65
CA ASN A 119 20.96 22.88 -1.68
C ASN A 119 20.32 23.02 -3.08
N SER A 120 21.12 22.90 -4.14
CA SER A 120 20.63 22.91 -5.53
C SER A 120 19.68 21.74 -5.83
N ARG A 121 19.93 20.56 -5.26
CA ARG A 121 19.04 19.39 -5.35
C ARG A 121 17.75 19.61 -4.58
N TYR A 122 17.84 20.07 -3.33
CA TYR A 122 16.65 20.40 -2.55
C TYR A 122 15.75 21.39 -3.28
N GLU A 123 16.34 22.46 -3.82
CA GLU A 123 15.61 23.47 -4.59
C GLU A 123 14.95 22.88 -5.84
N TYR A 124 15.67 22.07 -6.61
CA TYR A 124 15.13 21.48 -7.83
C TYR A 124 13.99 20.51 -7.55
N VAL A 125 14.14 19.64 -6.55
CA VAL A 125 13.07 18.71 -6.12
C VAL A 125 11.85 19.49 -5.62
N MET A 126 12.03 20.57 -4.85
CA MET A 126 10.91 21.44 -4.44
C MET A 126 10.22 22.10 -5.63
N LYS A 127 10.97 22.55 -6.65
CA LYS A 127 10.41 23.08 -7.89
C LYS A 127 9.63 22.02 -8.67
N LEU A 128 10.10 20.78 -8.74
CA LEU A 128 9.36 19.66 -9.35
C LEU A 128 8.06 19.37 -8.59
N LYS A 129 8.13 19.26 -7.26
CA LYS A 129 6.94 19.07 -6.41
C LYS A 129 5.93 20.21 -6.60
N GLN A 130 6.40 21.45 -6.69
CA GLN A 130 5.55 22.62 -6.97
C GLN A 130 4.95 22.57 -8.39
N ALA A 131 5.72 22.15 -9.40
CA ALA A 131 5.23 22.02 -10.76
C ALA A 131 4.11 20.98 -10.85
N ALA A 132 4.25 19.84 -10.17
CA ALA A 132 3.20 18.84 -10.05
C ALA A 132 1.94 19.39 -9.34
N LEU A 133 2.11 20.15 -8.25
CA LEU A 133 1.00 20.80 -7.54
C LEU A 133 0.25 21.79 -8.44
N ASN A 134 0.99 22.61 -9.18
CA ASN A 134 0.44 23.56 -10.13
C ASN A 134 -0.29 22.86 -11.28
N PHE A 135 0.27 21.76 -11.79
CA PHE A 135 -0.38 20.92 -12.78
C PHE A 135 -1.72 20.37 -12.27
N ALA A 136 -1.75 19.81 -11.06
CA ALA A 136 -2.97 19.28 -10.46
C ALA A 136 -4.05 20.34 -10.26
N ARG A 137 -3.67 21.54 -9.78
CA ARG A 137 -4.59 22.69 -9.66
C ARG A 137 -5.16 23.12 -11.01
N LYS A 138 -4.30 23.25 -12.04
CA LYS A 138 -4.73 23.64 -13.40
C LYS A 138 -5.68 22.61 -14.03
N ARG A 139 -5.55 21.34 -13.65
CA ARG A 139 -6.39 20.23 -14.09
C ARG A 139 -7.66 20.03 -13.27
N TRP A 140 -7.91 20.88 -12.26
CA TRP A 140 -9.05 20.72 -11.35
C TRP A 140 -9.07 19.35 -10.67
N ALA A 141 -7.88 18.83 -10.35
CA ALA A 141 -7.77 17.59 -9.59
C ALA A 141 -8.29 17.79 -8.16
N ASP A 142 -9.09 16.86 -7.67
CA ASP A 142 -9.58 16.89 -6.27
C ASP A 142 -8.44 16.58 -5.29
N TYR A 143 -7.53 15.69 -5.68
CA TYR A 143 -6.38 15.26 -4.88
C TYR A 143 -5.10 15.19 -5.70
N ILE A 144 -3.97 15.30 -5.01
CA ILE A 144 -2.65 14.94 -5.54
C ILE A 144 -1.93 14.02 -4.54
N LEU A 145 -1.46 12.87 -5.03
CA LEU A 145 -0.63 11.91 -4.31
C LEU A 145 0.82 12.08 -4.76
N TYR A 146 1.69 12.43 -3.82
CA TYR A 146 3.12 12.29 -3.96
C TYR A 146 3.51 10.93 -3.41
N ALA A 147 4.27 10.14 -4.17
CA ALA A 147 4.81 8.88 -3.68
C ALA A 147 6.21 8.69 -4.24
N ASP A 148 7.21 8.75 -3.36
CA ASP A 148 8.59 8.46 -3.72
C ASP A 148 8.72 7.02 -4.27
N THR A 149 9.63 6.84 -5.23
CA THR A 149 9.72 5.63 -6.06
C THR A 149 10.21 4.38 -5.32
N ASP A 150 10.68 4.53 -4.09
CA ASP A 150 11.04 3.46 -3.16
C ASP A 150 9.91 3.07 -2.18
N ASN A 151 8.77 3.78 -2.22
CA ASN A 151 7.62 3.48 -1.36
C ASN A 151 6.60 2.59 -2.08
N ILE A 152 6.68 1.29 -1.80
CA ILE A 152 5.82 0.29 -2.43
C ILE A 152 4.47 0.22 -1.71
N LEU A 153 3.41 0.75 -2.34
CA LEU A 153 2.05 0.70 -1.79
C LEU A 153 1.44 -0.70 -1.94
N THR A 154 1.81 -1.60 -1.04
CA THR A 154 1.37 -3.01 -1.08
C THR A 154 -0.13 -3.20 -0.84
N ASN A 155 -0.76 -2.32 -0.05
CA ASN A 155 -2.20 -2.33 0.14
C ASN A 155 -2.92 -1.59 -1.01
N PRO A 156 -3.72 -2.28 -1.85
CA PRO A 156 -4.37 -1.68 -3.01
C PRO A 156 -5.42 -0.61 -2.64
N ASP A 157 -5.97 -0.65 -1.42
CA ASP A 157 -6.98 0.29 -0.96
C ASP A 157 -6.40 1.58 -0.35
N THR A 158 -5.06 1.72 -0.30
CA THR A 158 -4.37 2.83 0.38
C THR A 158 -4.90 4.21 -0.03
N LEU A 159 -5.10 4.44 -1.34
CA LEU A 159 -5.61 5.72 -1.84
C LEU A 159 -7.04 6.01 -1.38
N GLN A 160 -7.94 5.03 -1.48
CA GLN A 160 -9.32 5.17 -1.00
C GLN A 160 -9.38 5.41 0.51
N LEU A 161 -8.56 4.69 1.28
CA LEU A 161 -8.51 4.82 2.74
C LEU A 161 -8.08 6.24 3.15
N MET A 162 -7.07 6.80 2.49
CA MET A 162 -6.63 8.17 2.76
C MET A 162 -7.64 9.22 2.33
N ILE A 163 -8.31 9.04 1.18
CA ILE A 163 -9.38 9.93 0.71
C ILE A 163 -10.53 9.96 1.72
N ALA A 164 -10.91 8.79 2.26
CA ALA A 164 -12.00 8.64 3.21
C ALA A 164 -11.78 9.37 4.55
N GLU A 165 -10.52 9.63 4.95
CA GLU A 165 -10.22 10.39 6.16
C GLU A 165 -10.50 11.90 6.01
N ASN A 166 -10.68 12.38 4.77
CA ASN A 166 -11.02 13.78 4.45
C ASN A 166 -10.12 14.81 5.15
N LYS A 167 -8.81 14.56 5.18
CA LYS A 167 -7.80 15.46 5.77
C LYS A 167 -7.17 16.34 4.69
N SER A 168 -6.60 17.47 5.12
CA SER A 168 -5.90 18.41 4.21
C SER A 168 -4.62 17.78 3.67
N VAL A 169 -3.86 17.17 4.58
CA VAL A 169 -2.63 16.43 4.29
C VAL A 169 -2.66 15.13 5.09
N ILE A 170 -2.44 14.02 4.40
CA ILE A 170 -2.46 12.68 5.01
C ILE A 170 -1.36 11.81 4.38
N ALA A 171 -0.72 10.99 5.20
CA ALA A 171 0.25 10.01 4.76
C ALA A 171 -0.11 8.63 5.32
N PRO A 172 0.08 7.54 4.57
CA PRO A 172 0.04 6.21 5.15
C PRO A 172 1.32 5.98 5.95
N MET A 173 1.23 5.29 7.10
CA MET A 173 2.46 4.89 7.79
C MET A 173 3.18 3.79 7.00
N LEU A 174 4.41 4.06 6.59
CA LEU A 174 5.24 3.12 5.84
C LEU A 174 6.05 2.24 6.79
N ASP A 175 6.20 0.96 6.44
CA ASP A 175 7.07 0.02 7.16
C ASP A 175 8.52 0.22 6.74
N SER A 176 9.43 0.11 7.71
CA SER A 176 10.88 0.22 7.49
C SER A 176 11.62 -0.71 8.45
N GLN A 177 12.81 -1.17 8.06
CA GLN A 177 13.59 -2.14 8.86
C GLN A 177 14.13 -1.53 10.17
N GLY A 178 14.61 -0.29 10.14
CA GLY A 178 15.15 0.41 11.31
C GLY A 178 14.18 1.45 11.87
N ALA A 179 14.55 2.14 12.96
CA ALA A 179 13.68 3.11 13.63
C ALA A 179 13.28 4.35 12.78
N TYR A 180 13.86 4.55 11.60
CA TYR A 180 13.52 5.65 10.69
C TYR A 180 12.14 5.43 10.07
N SER A 181 11.25 6.44 10.09
CA SER A 181 9.89 6.34 9.54
C SER A 181 9.53 7.57 8.71
N ASN A 182 8.45 7.47 7.93
CA ASN A 182 7.95 8.54 7.07
C ASN A 182 7.18 9.66 7.81
N PHE A 183 7.40 9.80 9.12
CA PHE A 183 6.74 10.80 9.97
C PHE A 183 7.60 11.13 11.19
N TRP A 184 7.38 12.32 11.75
CA TRP A 184 7.99 12.77 13.02
C TRP A 184 6.90 13.02 14.05
N CYS A 185 7.11 12.63 15.32
CA CYS A 185 6.19 12.96 16.42
C CYS A 185 6.53 14.27 17.14
N GLY A 186 7.69 14.87 16.88
CA GLY A 186 8.11 16.12 17.49
C GLY A 186 9.00 16.92 16.56
N ILE A 187 8.97 18.24 16.74
CA ILE A 187 9.88 19.19 16.07
C ILE A 187 10.49 20.13 17.12
N THR A 188 11.78 20.45 16.98
CA THR A 188 12.48 21.45 17.79
C THR A 188 12.03 22.87 17.41
N PRO A 189 12.26 23.90 18.26
CA PRO A 189 11.96 25.29 17.88
C PRO A 189 12.64 25.73 16.57
N GLN A 190 13.79 25.13 16.24
CA GLN A 190 14.56 25.35 15.02
C GLN A 190 14.05 24.55 13.81
N GLY A 191 12.96 23.80 13.92
CA GLY A 191 12.36 23.09 12.79
C GLY A 191 12.91 21.69 12.52
N TYR A 192 13.75 21.15 13.41
CA TYR A 192 14.40 19.86 13.19
C TYR A 192 13.73 18.73 13.97
N TYR A 193 14.13 17.49 13.65
CA TYR A 193 13.61 16.28 14.28
C TYR A 193 13.69 16.32 15.82
N ARG A 194 12.60 15.96 16.50
CA ARG A 194 12.58 15.73 17.95
C ARG A 194 11.89 14.40 18.28
N ARG A 195 12.60 13.51 18.97
CA ARG A 195 12.03 12.25 19.52
C ARG A 195 11.05 12.57 20.64
N THR A 196 9.93 11.86 20.67
CA THR A 196 8.92 11.98 21.74
C THR A 196 8.50 10.58 22.22
N ALA A 197 7.84 10.51 23.38
CA ALA A 197 7.41 9.25 23.98
C ALA A 197 6.37 8.51 23.11
N GLU A 198 5.66 9.23 22.25
CA GLU A 198 4.62 8.73 21.35
C GLU A 198 5.19 8.02 20.12
N TYR A 199 6.49 8.19 19.83
CA TYR A 199 7.08 7.71 18.58
C TYR A 199 7.02 6.18 18.43
N PHE A 200 7.61 5.45 19.37
CA PHE A 200 7.64 3.98 19.32
C PHE A 200 6.24 3.36 19.43
N PRO A 201 5.35 3.81 20.34
CA PRO A 201 3.96 3.32 20.35
C PRO A 201 3.22 3.53 19.02
N THR A 202 3.46 4.66 18.34
CA THR A 202 2.86 4.93 17.02
C THR A 202 3.45 4.02 15.94
N ARG A 203 4.78 3.94 15.86
CA ARG A 203 5.51 3.11 14.90
C ARG A 203 5.17 1.62 15.05
N HIS A 204 5.14 1.11 16.29
CA HIS A 204 4.80 -0.27 16.60
C HIS A 204 3.30 -0.55 16.56
N ARG A 205 2.49 0.42 16.11
CA ARG A 205 1.04 0.24 15.91
C ARG A 205 0.31 -0.13 17.20
N HIS A 206 0.79 0.30 18.37
CA HIS A 206 0.07 0.10 19.63
C HIS A 206 -1.24 0.88 19.64
N ARG A 207 -1.31 1.97 18.88
CA ARG A 207 -2.54 2.73 18.61
C ARG A 207 -2.81 2.72 17.11
N LEU A 208 -4.02 2.30 16.73
CA LEU A 208 -4.49 2.32 15.35
C LEU A 208 -5.40 3.54 15.14
N GLY A 209 -5.38 4.14 13.95
CA GLY A 209 -6.19 5.32 13.66
C GLY A 209 -5.48 6.35 12.79
N CYS A 210 -6.01 7.56 12.77
CA CYS A 210 -5.48 8.68 12.02
C CYS A 210 -4.98 9.72 13.02
N PHE A 211 -3.67 9.91 13.12
CA PHE A 211 -3.06 10.70 14.19
C PHE A 211 -2.45 11.99 13.68
N PRO A 212 -2.62 13.07 14.44
CA PRO A 212 -1.89 14.28 14.16
C PRO A 212 -0.40 14.13 14.44
N VAL A 213 0.42 14.56 13.50
CA VAL A 213 1.87 14.62 13.63
C VAL A 213 2.41 15.94 13.09
N PRO A 214 3.55 16.42 13.62
CA PRO A 214 4.17 17.66 13.18
C PRO A 214 4.71 17.65 11.75
N MET A 215 4.98 16.47 11.18
CA MET A 215 5.52 16.29 9.83
C MET A 215 5.30 14.85 9.34
N VAL A 216 5.00 14.72 8.04
CA VAL A 216 5.03 13.47 7.26
C VAL A 216 5.80 13.69 5.97
N HIS A 217 6.38 12.63 5.41
CA HIS A 217 7.15 12.68 4.17
C HIS A 217 7.05 11.36 3.38
N SER A 218 7.82 11.26 2.31
CA SER A 218 7.93 10.14 1.36
C SER A 218 6.67 9.82 0.53
N THR A 219 5.53 9.59 1.18
CA THR A 219 4.23 9.39 0.51
C THR A 219 3.15 10.21 1.20
N VAL A 220 2.55 11.15 0.47
CA VAL A 220 1.58 12.10 1.02
C VAL A 220 0.47 12.39 0.01
N LEU A 221 -0.77 12.33 0.46
CA LEU A 221 -1.95 12.75 -0.28
C LEU A 221 -2.42 14.14 0.21
N LEU A 222 -2.60 15.05 -0.74
CA LEU A 222 -3.13 16.39 -0.49
C LEU A 222 -4.56 16.51 -1.03
N ASN A 223 -5.47 17.05 -0.22
CA ASN A 223 -6.84 17.32 -0.61
C ASN A 223 -7.00 18.75 -1.12
N LEU A 224 -6.94 18.93 -2.44
CA LEU A 224 -6.92 20.25 -3.08
C LEU A 224 -8.27 20.98 -3.01
N ARG A 225 -9.34 20.26 -2.63
CA ARG A 225 -10.68 20.82 -2.46
C ARG A 225 -10.82 21.70 -1.22
N LYS A 226 -9.92 21.59 -0.25
CA LYS A 226 -9.98 22.38 0.99
C LYS A 226 -9.45 23.78 0.78
N GLU A 227 -10.17 24.78 1.30
CA GLU A 227 -9.82 26.20 1.12
C GLU A 227 -8.40 26.54 1.63
N GLY A 228 -8.00 25.98 2.78
CA GLY A 228 -6.67 26.16 3.34
C GLY A 228 -5.52 25.64 2.46
N MET A 229 -5.82 24.84 1.43
CA MET A 229 -4.82 24.29 0.52
C MET A 229 -4.53 25.20 -0.68
N LYS A 230 -5.25 26.32 -0.85
CA LYS A 230 -5.00 27.29 -1.94
C LYS A 230 -3.63 27.94 -1.84
N LYS A 231 -3.18 28.27 -0.62
CA LYS A 231 -1.89 28.95 -0.35
C LYS A 231 -0.71 27.99 -0.12
N LEU A 232 -0.98 26.68 -0.02
CA LEU A 232 0.07 25.69 0.15
C LEU A 232 1.06 25.72 -1.03
N ALA A 233 2.35 25.67 -0.73
CA ALA A 233 3.42 25.61 -1.72
C ALA A 233 4.59 24.74 -1.25
N PHE A 234 5.25 24.05 -2.18
CA PHE A 234 6.57 23.45 -2.00
C PHE A 234 7.68 24.44 -2.34
N TYR A 235 7.42 25.36 -3.28
CA TYR A 235 8.37 26.37 -3.72
C TYR A 235 7.64 27.63 -4.26
N PRO A 236 8.18 28.85 -4.06
CA PRO A 236 9.29 29.18 -3.17
C PRO A 236 8.94 28.91 -1.69
N PRO A 237 9.94 28.79 -0.79
CA PRO A 237 9.69 28.74 0.64
C PRO A 237 8.86 29.94 1.11
N HIS A 238 8.13 29.76 2.21
CA HIS A 238 7.36 30.85 2.82
C HIS A 238 8.28 32.02 3.19
N LYS A 239 7.79 33.26 3.06
CA LYS A 239 8.57 34.48 3.33
C LYS A 239 9.20 34.54 4.73
N ASP A 240 8.54 33.93 5.71
CA ASP A 240 8.96 33.89 7.11
C ASP A 240 9.73 32.60 7.47
N TYR A 241 10.16 31.82 6.46
CA TYR A 241 10.87 30.57 6.66
C TYR A 241 12.29 30.79 7.20
N SER A 242 12.63 30.13 8.30
CA SER A 242 13.91 30.27 9.01
C SER A 242 14.52 28.93 9.45
N TRP A 243 13.94 27.81 9.03
CA TRP A 243 14.39 26.45 9.38
C TRP A 243 15.43 25.93 8.36
N PRO A 244 16.07 24.77 8.61
CA PRO A 244 17.04 24.19 7.67
C PRO A 244 16.48 24.03 6.26
N TYR A 245 17.28 24.31 5.23
CA TYR A 245 16.84 24.25 3.83
C TYR A 245 16.78 22.81 3.33
N ASP A 246 15.65 22.17 3.58
CA ASP A 246 15.37 20.78 3.28
C ASP A 246 13.91 20.67 2.80
N ASP A 247 13.65 19.86 1.77
CA ASP A 247 12.37 19.86 1.07
C ASP A 247 11.20 19.38 1.96
N ILE A 248 11.43 18.44 2.86
CA ILE A 248 10.41 17.92 3.77
C ILE A 248 10.15 18.91 4.92
N ILE A 249 11.18 19.63 5.38
CA ILE A 249 11.06 20.65 6.44
C ILE A 249 10.38 21.92 5.90
N VAL A 250 10.77 22.38 4.70
CA VAL A 250 10.14 23.54 4.02
C VAL A 250 8.66 23.26 3.80
N PHE A 251 8.32 22.06 3.31
CA PHE A 251 6.94 21.66 3.13
C PHE A 251 6.17 21.59 4.46
N ALA A 252 6.79 21.03 5.51
CA ALA A 252 6.20 20.96 6.84
C ALA A 252 5.82 22.34 7.38
N PHE A 253 6.73 23.32 7.23
CA PHE A 253 6.48 24.70 7.59
C PHE A 253 5.36 25.33 6.75
N SER A 254 5.36 25.10 5.44
CA SER A 254 4.35 25.63 4.52
C SER A 254 2.94 25.16 4.89
N CYS A 255 2.78 23.89 5.29
CA CYS A 255 1.50 23.40 5.80
C CYS A 255 1.08 24.13 7.08
N ARG A 256 1.99 24.31 8.04
CA ARG A 256 1.69 25.00 9.31
C ARG A 256 1.33 26.46 9.14
N ALA A 257 2.04 27.17 8.25
CA ALA A 257 1.83 28.60 8.04
C ALA A 257 0.51 28.90 7.30
N ASN A 258 0.08 28.00 6.39
CA ASN A 258 -1.07 28.24 5.52
C ASN A 258 -2.35 27.55 5.97
N THR A 259 -2.27 26.60 6.92
CA THR A 259 -3.43 25.94 7.48
C THR A 259 -3.65 26.39 8.92
N GLN A 260 -4.86 26.89 9.22
CA GLN A 260 -5.35 27.30 10.55
C GLN A 260 -4.92 26.31 11.66
N PRO A 261 -4.82 26.74 12.95
CA PRO A 261 -4.01 26.10 13.99
C PRO A 261 -4.44 24.70 14.47
N HIS A 262 -5.31 23.99 13.75
CA HIS A 262 -5.80 22.65 14.08
C HIS A 262 -5.62 21.61 12.95
N ASN A 263 -4.84 21.91 11.91
CA ASN A 263 -4.59 20.96 10.82
C ASN A 263 -3.19 20.35 10.92
N GLU A 264 -3.13 19.35 11.78
CA GLU A 264 -1.97 18.50 11.97
C GLU A 264 -1.86 17.52 10.79
N PHE A 265 -0.64 17.21 10.37
CA PHE A 265 -0.44 16.16 9.38
C PHE A 265 -1.06 14.89 9.91
N CYS A 266 -1.84 14.21 9.08
CA CYS A 266 -2.53 13.02 9.53
C CYS A 266 -1.74 11.78 9.11
N LEU A 267 -1.19 11.05 10.07
CA LEU A 267 -0.62 9.74 9.84
C LEU A 267 -1.74 8.70 9.95
N ALA A 268 -2.09 8.08 8.83
CA ALA A 268 -3.13 7.07 8.78
C ALA A 268 -2.57 5.67 8.99
N HIS A 269 -3.13 5.02 9.99
CA HIS A 269 -2.97 3.63 10.35
C HIS A 269 -4.32 2.93 10.20
N LYS A 270 -4.65 2.50 8.97
CA LYS A 270 -5.94 1.83 8.72
C LYS A 270 -5.74 0.52 7.95
N GLN A 271 -5.74 -0.60 8.68
CA GLN A 271 -6.25 -1.85 8.14
C GLN A 271 -7.76 -1.82 8.33
N ARG A 272 -8.53 -1.34 7.35
CA ARG A 272 -9.96 -1.66 7.36
C ARG A 272 -10.04 -3.17 7.13
N LYS A 273 -10.44 -3.94 8.14
CA LYS A 273 -11.07 -5.24 7.87
C LYS A 273 -12.20 -4.95 6.87
N LEU A 274 -12.19 -5.62 5.72
CA LEU A 274 -13.21 -5.50 4.67
C LEU A 274 -14.65 -5.76 5.18
N SER A 275 -14.83 -6.18 6.44
CA SER A 275 -16.09 -6.59 7.04
C SER A 275 -17.07 -5.45 7.38
N GLN A 276 -16.79 -4.19 7.07
CA GLN A 276 -17.70 -3.06 7.38
C GLN A 276 -18.27 -2.33 6.15
N LEU A 277 -18.00 -2.81 4.93
CA LEU A 277 -18.59 -2.26 3.69
C LEU A 277 -19.66 -3.17 3.06
N LEU A 278 -19.92 -4.33 3.65
CA LEU A 278 -21.07 -5.17 3.29
C LEU A 278 -22.22 -4.83 4.22
N SER A 279 -23.33 -4.38 3.63
CA SER A 279 -24.58 -4.11 4.33
C SER A 279 -25.01 -5.32 5.16
N ILE A 280 -25.62 -5.02 6.31
CA ILE A 280 -26.09 -5.95 7.34
C ILE A 280 -27.21 -6.92 6.85
N ASN A 281 -27.58 -6.92 5.57
CA ASN A 281 -28.72 -7.71 5.09
C ASN A 281 -28.36 -9.05 4.40
N CYS A 282 -27.09 -9.34 4.12
CA CYS A 282 -26.72 -10.61 3.42
C CYS A 282 -26.12 -11.71 4.31
N ILE A 283 -25.67 -11.39 5.53
CA ILE A 283 -24.89 -12.35 6.34
C ILE A 283 -25.77 -13.34 7.13
N HIS A 284 -27.06 -13.04 7.32
CA HIS A 284 -27.94 -13.89 8.13
C HIS A 284 -28.41 -15.17 7.41
N CYS A 285 -28.33 -15.25 6.08
CA CYS A 285 -28.69 -16.48 5.34
C CYS A 285 -27.53 -17.49 5.23
N CYS A 286 -26.28 -17.05 5.12
CA CYS A 286 -25.15 -17.96 4.84
C CYS A 286 -24.62 -18.67 6.09
N LEU A 287 -24.70 -18.06 7.27
CA LEU A 287 -24.11 -18.64 8.50
C LEU A 287 -24.89 -19.85 9.05
N ASN A 288 -26.21 -19.94 8.80
CA ASN A 288 -27.03 -21.06 9.29
C ASN A 288 -26.89 -22.35 8.47
N ALA A 289 -26.33 -22.29 7.24
CA ALA A 289 -26.14 -23.47 6.40
C ALA A 289 -24.81 -24.21 6.69
N CYS A 290 -23.77 -23.50 7.13
CA CYS A 290 -22.44 -24.10 7.37
C CYS A 290 -22.28 -24.77 8.74
N TRP A 291 -23.18 -24.53 9.70
CA TRP A 291 -22.99 -25.00 11.08
C TRP A 291 -23.52 -26.41 11.39
N LYS A 292 -24.18 -27.08 10.42
CA LYS A 292 -24.85 -28.37 10.68
C LYS A 292 -24.11 -29.64 10.27
N HIS A 293 -22.88 -29.58 9.74
CA HIS A 293 -22.18 -30.78 9.27
C HIS A 293 -20.71 -30.89 9.71
N ILE A 294 -20.43 -30.69 11.00
CA ILE A 294 -19.16 -31.12 11.60
C ILE A 294 -19.48 -32.01 12.79
N PHE A 295 -19.72 -33.30 12.51
CA PHE A 295 -19.66 -34.36 13.51
C PHE A 295 -18.26 -34.97 13.50
N PHE A 296 -17.73 -35.18 14.71
CA PHE A 296 -16.45 -35.83 15.00
C PHE A 296 -16.48 -37.32 14.64
N GLU A 297 -15.44 -37.82 13.95
CA GLU A 297 -14.80 -39.11 14.27
C GLU A 297 -13.51 -39.33 13.43
N HIS A 298 -12.47 -39.84 14.11
CA HIS A 298 -11.15 -40.28 13.64
C HIS A 298 -10.19 -39.26 12.96
N ARG A 299 -9.06 -39.02 13.64
CA ARG A 299 -8.00 -38.07 13.26
C ARG A 299 -7.05 -38.67 12.21
N GLU A 300 -7.25 -38.28 10.95
CA GLU A 300 -6.23 -38.29 9.89
C GLU A 300 -6.10 -36.87 9.28
N LEU A 301 -5.00 -36.63 8.57
CA LEU A 301 -4.62 -35.35 7.96
C LEU A 301 -5.69 -34.91 6.95
N GLN A 302 -6.52 -33.93 7.32
CA GLN A 302 -7.59 -33.43 6.45
C GLN A 302 -7.09 -32.29 5.56
N ILE A 303 -7.16 -32.50 4.24
CA ILE A 303 -6.92 -31.46 3.22
C ILE A 303 -8.27 -30.83 2.87
N GLY A 304 -8.44 -29.53 3.17
CA GLY A 304 -9.66 -28.78 2.87
C GLY A 304 -9.52 -27.90 1.63
N ILE A 305 -10.50 -27.94 0.73
CA ILE A 305 -10.61 -27.03 -0.44
C ILE A 305 -11.62 -25.93 -0.12
N ILE A 306 -11.20 -24.67 -0.23
CA ILE A 306 -12.10 -23.52 -0.14
C ILE A 306 -12.56 -23.17 -1.57
N SER A 307 -13.81 -23.48 -1.93
CA SER A 307 -14.40 -23.19 -3.25
C SER A 307 -15.61 -22.26 -3.12
N SER A 308 -15.66 -21.21 -3.95
CA SER A 308 -16.92 -20.57 -4.33
C SER A 308 -17.50 -21.30 -5.55
N THR A 309 -18.81 -21.46 -5.55
CA THR A 309 -19.61 -22.24 -6.50
C THR A 309 -19.64 -21.63 -7.91
N TYR A 310 -19.32 -22.41 -8.95
CA TYR A 310 -20.04 -22.58 -10.24
C TYR A 310 -19.43 -23.78 -11.00
N PRO A 311 -20.20 -24.56 -11.79
CA PRO A 311 -19.78 -25.87 -12.26
C PRO A 311 -19.13 -25.78 -13.63
N GLN A 312 -17.97 -26.41 -13.79
CA GLN A 312 -17.63 -27.14 -15.02
C GLN A 312 -16.45 -28.07 -14.73
N ASN A 313 -16.70 -29.35 -14.97
CA ASN A 313 -15.73 -30.44 -14.97
C ASN A 313 -14.62 -30.13 -15.98
N LEU A 314 -13.36 -30.21 -15.56
CA LEU A 314 -12.31 -30.96 -16.26
C LEU A 314 -11.01 -30.95 -15.42
N CYS A 315 -10.44 -32.15 -15.27
CA CYS A 315 -9.05 -32.47 -14.88
C CYS A 315 -8.45 -31.87 -13.61
N LEU A 316 -8.55 -32.61 -12.49
CA LEU A 316 -7.65 -32.44 -11.33
C LEU A 316 -6.87 -33.70 -10.92
N ASN A 317 -6.85 -34.73 -11.78
CA ASN A 317 -6.12 -35.97 -11.49
C ASN A 317 -4.62 -35.95 -11.84
N CYS A 318 -4.06 -34.83 -12.34
CA CYS A 318 -2.67 -34.81 -12.81
C CYS A 318 -1.65 -34.04 -11.95
N ILE A 319 -2.04 -33.23 -10.96
CA ILE A 319 -1.07 -32.39 -10.23
C ILE A 319 -0.68 -32.96 -8.86
N PHE A 320 -1.50 -33.81 -8.24
CA PHE A 320 -1.22 -34.34 -6.89
C PHE A 320 -0.79 -35.81 -6.84
N ARG A 321 -0.36 -36.40 -7.96
CA ARG A 321 0.13 -37.79 -7.97
C ARG A 321 1.65 -37.95 -7.84
N LYS A 322 2.41 -36.85 -7.80
CA LYS A 322 3.90 -36.92 -7.80
C LYS A 322 4.56 -36.77 -6.41
N PHE A 323 3.80 -36.50 -5.35
CA PHE A 323 4.33 -36.34 -3.98
C PHE A 323 3.66 -37.19 -2.89
N PHE A 324 2.87 -38.20 -3.28
CA PHE A 324 2.54 -39.30 -2.37
C PHE A 324 3.40 -40.52 -2.72
N LEU A 325 4.71 -40.38 -2.48
CA LEU A 325 5.45 -41.51 -1.96
C LEU A 325 4.77 -41.85 -0.63
N SER A 326 4.24 -43.06 -0.54
CA SER A 326 3.79 -43.70 0.69
C SER A 326 4.75 -43.30 1.83
N CYS A 327 4.32 -42.38 2.71
CA CYS A 327 5.07 -42.10 3.93
C CYS A 327 5.08 -43.40 4.73
N SER A 328 6.23 -44.05 4.86
CA SER A 328 6.36 -45.26 5.65
C SER A 328 5.86 -45.00 7.08
N GLU A 329 5.25 -46.01 7.70
CA GLU A 329 4.79 -45.91 9.09
C GLU A 329 5.94 -45.57 10.06
N GLU A 330 7.17 -45.89 9.69
CA GLU A 330 8.39 -45.51 10.39
C GLU A 330 8.55 -43.98 10.49
N TYR A 331 8.39 -43.23 9.39
CA TYR A 331 8.53 -41.76 9.41
C TYR A 331 7.44 -41.07 10.21
N LYS A 332 6.22 -41.62 10.12
CA LYS A 332 5.07 -41.15 10.89
C LYS A 332 5.35 -41.20 12.40
N SER A 333 6.07 -42.21 12.89
CA SER A 333 6.35 -42.41 14.32
C SER A 333 7.14 -41.25 14.98
N HIS A 334 7.92 -40.50 14.20
CA HIS A 334 8.72 -39.38 14.71
C HIS A 334 7.92 -38.09 14.98
N PHE A 335 6.67 -38.02 14.50
CA PHE A 335 5.81 -36.84 14.66
C PHE A 335 4.58 -37.19 15.51
N LEU A 336 4.71 -36.94 16.81
CA LEU A 336 3.70 -37.23 17.84
C LEU A 336 2.43 -36.36 17.69
N ASN A 337 2.56 -35.11 17.22
CA ASN A 337 1.45 -34.18 17.03
C ASN A 337 1.27 -33.88 15.54
N ARG A 338 0.23 -34.46 14.92
CA ARG A 338 -0.10 -34.29 13.49
C ARG A 338 -1.39 -33.48 13.31
N ASN A 339 -1.41 -32.28 13.87
CA ASN A 339 -2.55 -31.36 13.87
C ASN A 339 -2.39 -30.21 12.85
N LEU A 340 -1.42 -30.30 11.93
CA LEU A 340 -1.24 -29.28 10.89
C LEU A 340 -2.41 -29.34 9.90
N GLN A 341 -3.18 -28.26 9.85
CA GLN A 341 -4.22 -28.06 8.84
C GLN A 341 -3.60 -27.37 7.63
N ALA A 342 -3.69 -28.01 6.46
CA ALA A 342 -3.22 -27.45 5.20
C ALA A 342 -4.42 -27.05 4.33
N PHE A 343 -4.40 -25.83 3.80
CA PHE A 343 -5.48 -25.26 3.00
C PHE A 343 -4.97 -24.89 1.61
N SER A 344 -5.77 -25.15 0.58
CA SER A 344 -5.51 -24.70 -0.79
C SER A 344 -6.67 -23.82 -1.28
N THR A 345 -6.35 -22.81 -2.08
CA THR A 345 -7.32 -21.90 -2.69
C THR A 345 -7.69 -22.35 -4.10
N ARG A 346 -8.95 -22.16 -4.50
CA ARG A 346 -9.37 -22.22 -5.91
C ARG A 346 -10.17 -20.96 -6.27
N PRO A 347 -9.84 -20.24 -7.37
CA PRO A 347 -8.72 -20.49 -8.29
C PRO A 347 -7.35 -20.30 -7.62
N LEU A 348 -6.28 -20.77 -8.28
CA LEU A 348 -4.92 -20.56 -7.81
C LEU A 348 -4.65 -19.06 -7.76
N LEU A 349 -4.12 -18.58 -6.63
CA LEU A 349 -3.77 -17.16 -6.47
C LEU A 349 -2.47 -16.82 -7.21
N VAL A 350 -1.63 -17.83 -7.47
CA VAL A 350 -0.36 -17.74 -8.17
C VAL A 350 -0.20 -19.00 -9.00
N GLU A 351 0.20 -18.83 -10.26
CA GLU A 351 0.60 -19.93 -11.14
C GLU A 351 2.11 -19.82 -11.40
N PRO A 352 2.86 -20.92 -11.35
CA PRO A 352 4.28 -20.89 -11.67
C PRO A 352 4.48 -20.57 -13.15
N CYS A 353 5.52 -19.79 -13.48
CA CYS A 353 5.87 -19.48 -14.87
C CYS A 353 6.43 -20.69 -15.63
N HIS A 354 7.01 -21.66 -14.90
CA HIS A 354 7.55 -22.92 -15.42
C HIS A 354 7.24 -24.05 -14.45
N TYR A 355 6.90 -25.23 -14.98
CA TYR A 355 6.64 -26.43 -14.20
C TYR A 355 7.88 -27.33 -14.15
N ALA A 356 7.96 -28.19 -13.13
CA ALA A 356 9.04 -29.14 -12.99
C ALA A 356 9.15 -30.05 -14.23
N GLY A 357 10.28 -29.93 -14.95
CA GLY A 357 10.54 -30.60 -16.22
C GLY A 357 10.56 -29.69 -17.45
N ASP A 358 10.14 -28.42 -17.32
CA ASP A 358 10.24 -27.45 -18.41
C ASP A 358 11.71 -27.06 -18.69
N PRO A 359 12.07 -26.72 -19.94
CA PRO A 359 13.47 -26.43 -20.32
C PRO A 359 14.13 -25.28 -19.54
N GLN A 360 13.33 -24.39 -18.97
CA GLN A 360 13.76 -23.21 -18.22
C GLN A 360 13.36 -23.27 -16.74
N TRP A 361 12.83 -24.41 -16.27
CA TRP A 361 12.52 -24.58 -14.86
C TRP A 361 13.80 -24.70 -14.04
N VAL A 362 13.94 -23.83 -13.04
CA VAL A 362 15.05 -23.82 -12.10
C VAL A 362 14.46 -23.92 -10.70
N SER A 363 14.87 -24.95 -9.94
CA SER A 363 14.51 -25.09 -8.53
C SER A 363 15.67 -24.65 -7.65
N ASP A 364 15.39 -23.82 -6.66
CA ASP A 364 16.31 -23.51 -5.56
C ASP A 364 16.26 -24.57 -4.44
N THR A 365 15.28 -25.48 -4.53
CA THR A 365 15.01 -26.56 -3.60
C THR A 365 15.05 -27.91 -4.34
N GLU A 366 15.96 -28.78 -3.90
CA GLU A 366 16.16 -30.19 -4.29
C GLU A 366 16.78 -30.51 -5.68
N THR A 367 18.10 -30.73 -5.70
CA THR A 367 18.71 -31.88 -6.41
C THR A 367 18.72 -33.09 -5.46
N SER A 368 17.55 -33.52 -4.98
CA SER A 368 17.45 -34.79 -4.26
C SER A 368 17.43 -35.92 -5.29
N THR A 369 18.44 -36.78 -5.27
CA THR A 369 18.34 -38.09 -5.92
C THR A 369 17.15 -38.86 -5.32
N LEU A 370 16.58 -39.79 -6.08
CA LEU A 370 15.63 -40.77 -5.55
C LEU A 370 16.17 -41.31 -4.22
N TRP A 371 15.36 -41.16 -3.18
CA TRP A 371 15.73 -41.18 -1.76
C TRP A 371 16.55 -42.38 -1.27
N ASP A 372 16.58 -43.49 -2.01
CA ASP A 372 17.25 -44.75 -1.63
C ASP A 372 18.58 -45.03 -2.34
N ASN A 373 19.18 -44.06 -3.04
CA ASN A 373 20.49 -44.28 -3.69
C ASN A 373 21.58 -43.38 -3.11
N ASP A 374 22.12 -43.79 -1.96
CA ASP A 374 23.26 -43.15 -1.28
C ASP A 374 24.59 -43.24 -2.06
N ALA A 375 24.63 -43.94 -3.21
CA ALA A 375 25.81 -44.02 -4.07
C ALA A 375 26.02 -42.77 -4.95
N VAL A 376 25.03 -41.87 -5.04
CA VAL A 376 25.10 -40.69 -5.92
C VAL A 376 25.31 -39.43 -5.08
N ARG A 377 26.47 -38.79 -5.29
CA ARG A 377 26.87 -37.58 -4.59
C ARG A 377 26.07 -36.38 -5.09
N THR A 378 25.43 -35.65 -4.19
CA THR A 378 24.78 -34.37 -4.51
C THR A 378 25.80 -33.23 -4.53
N ASP A 379 25.46 -32.20 -5.29
CA ASP A 379 26.20 -30.96 -5.55
C ASP A 379 26.14 -29.95 -4.38
N TRP A 380 25.40 -30.27 -3.33
CA TRP A 380 25.23 -29.45 -2.12
C TRP A 380 26.41 -29.63 -1.14
N ARG A 381 27.22 -28.57 -0.95
CA ARG A 381 28.41 -28.61 -0.06
C ARG A 381 28.10 -28.69 1.44
N GLY A 382 26.84 -28.45 1.86
CA GLY A 382 26.44 -28.29 3.26
C GLY A 382 25.90 -29.54 3.97
N SER A 383 25.74 -30.68 3.28
CA SER A 383 25.20 -31.90 3.88
C SER A 383 26.14 -33.07 3.58
N HIS A 384 27.02 -33.39 4.52
CA HIS A 384 27.66 -34.70 4.54
C HIS A 384 26.63 -35.65 5.16
N LYS A 385 25.90 -36.41 4.34
CA LYS A 385 25.29 -37.66 4.84
C LYS A 385 26.46 -38.58 5.19
N THR A 386 26.88 -38.56 6.44
CA THR A 386 27.85 -39.53 6.95
C THR A 386 27.18 -40.90 6.89
N LEU A 387 27.81 -41.84 6.19
CA LEU A 387 27.46 -43.25 6.28
C LEU A 387 27.36 -43.61 7.77
N LYS A 388 26.26 -44.25 8.17
CA LYS A 388 26.02 -44.73 9.53
C LYS A 388 27.27 -45.52 9.98
N GLY A 389 28.10 -44.93 10.85
CA GLY A 389 29.31 -45.56 11.40
C GLY A 389 30.65 -44.80 11.23
N ALA A 390 30.71 -43.65 10.55
CA ALA A 390 31.95 -42.87 10.47
C ALA A 390 32.11 -41.89 11.66
N GLY A 391 33.25 -41.93 12.35
CA GLY A 391 33.56 -41.05 13.50
C GLY A 391 33.74 -39.56 13.13
N PRO A 392 33.63 -38.64 14.11
CA PRO A 392 33.62 -37.20 13.83
C PRO A 392 35.00 -36.66 13.44
N ALA A 393 35.04 -35.78 12.44
CA ALA A 393 36.25 -35.06 12.03
C ALA A 393 36.50 -33.83 12.94
N PRO A 394 37.76 -33.54 13.31
CA PRO A 394 38.10 -32.39 14.14
C PRO A 394 38.30 -31.16 13.25
N ASP A 395 37.39 -30.20 13.33
CA ASP A 395 37.66 -28.74 13.27
C ASP A 395 36.38 -27.98 12.88
N MET A 396 35.66 -27.49 13.90
CA MET A 396 34.80 -26.32 13.77
C MET A 396 34.59 -25.69 15.14
N LEU A 397 35.63 -25.04 15.65
CA LEU A 397 35.52 -24.14 16.80
C LEU A 397 35.17 -22.73 16.33
N SER A 398 33.96 -22.32 16.71
CA SER A 398 33.52 -20.98 17.12
C SER A 398 34.03 -19.75 16.37
N VAL A 399 33.12 -19.04 15.69
CA VAL A 399 33.15 -17.58 15.63
C VAL A 399 31.74 -17.07 15.96
N GLY A 400 31.64 -16.44 17.13
CA GLY A 400 30.40 -15.90 17.70
C GLY A 400 29.94 -14.63 17.02
N TYR A 401 28.62 -14.52 16.90
CA TYR A 401 27.86 -13.35 16.48
C TYR A 401 27.96 -12.26 17.57
N ARG A 402 28.41 -11.05 17.21
CA ARG A 402 28.38 -9.87 18.09
C ARG A 402 27.20 -8.99 17.70
N ASP A 403 26.33 -8.72 18.65
CA ASP A 403 25.29 -7.69 18.61
C ASP A 403 25.91 -6.29 18.57
N GLU A 404 25.35 -5.39 17.75
CA GLU A 404 25.70 -3.97 17.68
C GLU A 404 24.57 -3.09 18.24
N LEU A 405 24.98 -2.07 19.02
CA LEU A 405 24.19 -1.03 19.70
C LEU A 405 23.65 0.05 18.76
#